data_AF-A0A2T7FYT6-F1
#
_entry.id   AF-A0A2T7FYT6-F1
#
_cell.length_a   1.000
_cell.length_b   1.000
_cell.length_c   1.000
_cell.angle_alpha   90.00
_cell.angle_beta   90.00
_cell.angle_gamma   90.00
#
_symmetry.space_group_name_H-M   'P 1'
#
loop_
_entity.id
_entity.type
_entity.pdbx_description
1 polymer ?
#
loop_
_entity_poly.entity_id
_entity_poly.type
_entity_poly.pdbx_seq_one_letter_code
_entity_poly.pdbx_strand_id
1 'polypeptide(L)'
;MRDFFINSLEMLINILVVIMSIGVLIATVMAWSLPAYQGGGFMTGLFVLVGGAVYVVLMGGMLYLFLGIYQNTKRTAELLDAQRP
;
A
#
# COMPACT_ATOMS: atom_id res chain seq x y z
N MET A 1 -7.54 -1.10 24.21
CA MET A 1 -6.36 -1.71 23.55
C MET A 1 -6.62 -2.06 22.07
N ARG A 2 -7.82 -2.52 21.69
CA ARG A 2 -8.20 -2.79 20.29
C ARG A 2 -7.97 -1.60 19.36
N ASP A 3 -8.48 -0.43 19.76
CA ASP A 3 -8.45 0.76 18.91
C ASP A 3 -7.01 1.28 18.72
N PHE A 4 -6.13 1.03 19.69
CA PHE A 4 -4.69 1.30 19.56
C PHE A 4 -4.01 0.41 18.52
N PHE A 5 -4.29 -0.90 18.52
CA PHE A 5 -3.72 -1.82 17.52
C PHE A 5 -4.26 -1.54 16.11
N ILE A 6 -5.55 -1.24 15.99
CA ILE A 6 -6.17 -0.92 14.71
C ILE A 6 -5.59 0.38 14.15
N ASN A 7 -5.60 1.45 14.95
CA ASN A 7 -5.10 2.74 14.49
C ASN A 7 -3.59 2.71 14.21
N SER A 8 -2.80 1.95 14.96
CA SER A 8 -1.36 1.84 14.71
C SER A 8 -1.05 1.04 13.44
N LEU A 9 -1.77 -0.05 13.16
CA LEU A 9 -1.62 -0.79 11.91
C LEU A 9 -2.08 0.03 10.70
N GLU A 10 -3.21 0.73 10.82
CA GLU A 10 -3.67 1.64 9.77
C GLU A 10 -2.66 2.76 9.49
N MET A 11 -2.12 3.38 10.55
CA MET A 11 -1.07 4.40 10.44
C MET A 11 0.21 3.83 9.80
N LEU A 12 0.60 2.60 10.16
CA LEU A 12 1.77 1.95 9.59
C LEU A 12 1.58 1.67 8.09
N ILE A 13 0.40 1.16 7.69
CA ILE A 13 0.09 0.94 6.27
C ILE A 13 0.09 2.27 5.51
N ASN A 14 -0.50 3.33 6.07
CA ASN A 14 -0.47 4.68 5.47
C ASN A 14 0.97 5.16 5.24
N ILE A 15 1.82 5.07 6.26
CA ILE A 15 3.24 5.45 6.17
C ILE A 15 3.94 4.63 5.08
N LEU A 16 3.70 3.31 5.04
CA LEU A 16 4.29 2.41 4.05
C LEU A 16 3.87 2.81 2.63
N VAL A 17 2.58 3.07 2.38
CA VAL A 17 2.08 3.51 1.08
C VAL A 17 2.69 4.84 0.65
N VAL A 18 2.84 5.79 1.58
CA VAL A 18 3.50 7.07 1.31
C VAL A 18 4.98 6.87 0.92
N ILE A 19 5.71 6.05 1.67
CA ILE A 19 7.12 5.74 1.37
C ILE A 19 7.25 5.06 0.01
N MET A 20 6.41 4.07 -0.30
CA MET A 20 6.43 3.41 -1.61
C MET A 20 6.13 4.40 -2.74
N SER A 21 5.15 5.29 -2.54
CA SER A 21 4.79 6.32 -3.53
C SER A 21 5.96 7.25 -3.80
N ILE A 22 6.65 7.72 -2.75
CA ILE A 22 7.86 8.53 -2.87
C ILE A 22 8.95 7.74 -3.62
N GLY A 23 9.13 6.46 -3.30
CA GLY A 23 10.07 5.58 -3.99
C GLY A 23 9.81 5.48 -5.50
N VAL A 24 8.55 5.35 -5.91
CA VAL A 24 8.14 5.34 -7.33
C VAL A 24 8.46 6.68 -8.01
N LEU A 25 8.18 7.80 -7.35
CA LEU A 25 8.49 9.13 -7.90
C LEU A 25 9.99 9.33 -8.08
N ILE A 26 10.80 8.96 -7.08
CA ILE A 26 12.27 9.02 -7.17
C ILE A 26 12.76 8.11 -8.31
N ALA A 27 12.31 6.86 -8.38
CA ALA A 27 12.69 5.92 -9.42
C ALA A 27 12.33 6.44 -10.83
N THR A 28 11.17 7.08 -10.97
CA THR A 28 10.73 7.70 -12.23
C THR A 28 11.67 8.83 -12.65
N VAL A 29 12.00 9.75 -11.74
CA VAL A 29 12.92 10.86 -12.02
C VAL A 29 14.31 10.34 -12.40
N MET A 30 14.80 9.30 -11.70
CA MET A 30 16.07 8.66 -12.00
C MET A 30 16.07 7.96 -13.37
N ALA A 31 14.95 7.31 -13.74
CA ALA A 31 14.81 6.69 -15.05
C ALA A 31 14.83 7.73 -16.19
N TRP A 32 14.26 8.91 -15.96
CA TRP A 32 14.29 10.01 -16.93
C TRP A 32 15.64 10.71 -17.03
N SER A 33 16.43 10.75 -15.96
CA SER A 33 17.76 11.38 -15.98
C SER A 33 18.84 10.52 -16.64
N LEU A 34 18.60 9.21 -16.79
CA LEU A 34 19.52 8.29 -17.45
C LEU A 34 19.40 8.36 -18.98
N PRO A 35 20.52 8.24 -19.72
CA PRO A 35 20.50 8.15 -21.17
C PRO A 35 19.77 6.90 -21.67
N ALA A 36 19.12 6.99 -22.83
CA ALA A 36 18.37 5.88 -23.43
C ALA A 36 19.23 4.63 -23.70
N TYR A 37 20.50 4.79 -24.06
CA TYR A 37 21.43 3.66 -24.28
C TYR A 37 21.79 2.91 -22.99
N GLN A 38 21.50 3.47 -21.81
CA GLN A 38 21.65 2.83 -20.50
C GLN A 38 20.31 2.31 -19.95
N GLY A 39 19.28 2.25 -20.79
CA GLY A 39 17.94 1.83 -20.39
C GLY A 39 17.08 2.94 -19.77
N GLY A 40 17.56 4.19 -19.75
CA GLY A 40 16.78 5.34 -19.29
C GLY A 40 15.87 5.95 -20.36
N GLY A 41 15.51 7.21 -20.17
CA GLY A 41 14.74 8.01 -21.12
C GLY A 41 13.24 8.05 -20.83
N PHE A 42 12.53 8.89 -21.59
CA PHE A 42 11.14 9.27 -21.30
C PHE A 42 10.19 8.07 -21.19
N MET A 43 10.24 7.13 -22.13
CA MET A 43 9.35 5.97 -22.12
C MET A 43 9.63 5.03 -20.95
N THR A 44 10.90 4.81 -20.59
CA THR A 44 11.24 3.98 -19.41
C THR A 44 10.67 4.60 -18.14
N GLY A 45 10.87 5.91 -17.90
CA GLY A 45 10.31 6.55 -16.72
C GLY A 45 8.79 6.53 -16.71
N LEU A 46 8.12 6.63 -17.86
CA LEU A 46 6.67 6.46 -17.95
C LEU A 46 6.22 5.04 -17.54
N PHE A 47 6.93 4.00 -17.98
CA PHE A 47 6.66 2.62 -17.56
C PHE A 47 6.89 2.42 -16.06
N VAL A 48 7.96 3.00 -15.51
CA VAL A 48 8.25 2.96 -14.07
C VAL A 48 7.14 3.65 -13.28
N LEU A 49 6.68 4.82 -13.74
CA LEU A 49 5.62 5.57 -13.06
C LEU A 49 4.29 4.79 -13.07
N VAL A 50 3.86 4.31 -14.24
CA VAL A 50 2.59 3.59 -14.37
C VAL A 50 2.66 2.24 -13.66
N GLY A 51 3.71 1.45 -13.89
CA GLY A 51 3.90 0.15 -13.25
C GLY A 51 4.04 0.28 -11.73
N GLY A 52 4.82 1.26 -11.27
CA GLY A 52 5.00 1.56 -9.85
C GLY A 52 3.71 2.03 -9.19
N ALA A 53 2.94 2.91 -9.83
CA ALA A 53 1.65 3.36 -9.31
C ALA A 53 0.65 2.20 -9.19
N VAL A 54 0.54 1.36 -10.22
CA VAL A 54 -0.29 0.15 -10.17
C VAL A 54 0.16 -0.77 -9.05
N TYR A 55 1.47 -0.99 -8.88
CA TYR A 55 2.02 -1.79 -7.79
C TYR A 55 1.65 -1.22 -6.41
N VAL A 56 1.80 0.10 -6.21
CA VAL A 56 1.45 0.76 -4.95
C VAL A 56 -0.03 0.61 -4.63
N VAL A 57 -0.91 0.80 -5.62
CA VAL A 57 -2.36 0.65 -5.45
C VAL A 57 -2.72 -0.79 -5.09
N LEU A 58 -2.17 -1.77 -5.81
CA LEU A 58 -2.45 -3.18 -5.54
C LEU A 58 -1.91 -3.60 -4.17
N MET A 59 -0.66 -3.26 -3.85
CA MET A 59 -0.04 -3.62 -2.58
C MET A 59 -0.73 -2.93 -1.41
N GLY A 60 -0.91 -1.61 -1.47
CA GLY A 60 -1.61 -0.84 -0.44
C GLY A 60 -3.06 -1.32 -0.28
N GLY A 61 -3.78 -1.49 -1.39
CA GLY A 61 -5.16 -1.99 -1.40
C GLY A 61 -5.29 -3.37 -0.75
N MET A 62 -4.38 -4.29 -1.05
CA MET A 62 -4.34 -5.62 -0.41
C MET A 62 -4.10 -5.53 1.10
N LEU A 63 -3.17 -4.68 1.55
CA LEU A 63 -2.90 -4.48 2.98
C LEU A 63 -4.14 -3.95 3.72
N TYR A 64 -4.83 -2.95 3.14
CA TYR A 64 -6.09 -2.45 3.70
C TYR A 64 -7.20 -3.49 3.68
N LEU A 65 -7.29 -4.28 2.61
CA LEU A 65 -8.30 -5.33 2.49
C LEU A 65 -8.12 -6.42 3.57
N PHE A 66 -6.88 -6.87 3.82
CA PHE A 66 -6.61 -7.81 4.91
C PHE A 66 -6.95 -7.24 6.28
N LEU A 67 -6.58 -5.98 6.54
CA LEU A 67 -6.90 -5.30 7.79
C LEU A 67 -8.43 -5.22 7.99
N GLY A 68 -9.17 -4.86 6.93
CA GLY A 68 -10.63 -4.82 6.94
C GLY A 68 -11.28 -6.18 7.18
N ILE A 69 -10.79 -7.25 6.53
CA ILE A 69 -11.30 -8.62 6.73
C ILE A 69 -11.07 -9.06 8.19
N TYR A 70 -9.89 -8.82 8.74
CA TYR A 70 -9.58 -9.16 10.13
C TYR A 70 -10.53 -8.46 11.11
N GLN A 71 -10.76 -7.16 10.92
CA GLN A 71 -11.67 -6.38 11.76
C GLN A 71 -13.12 -6.89 11.67
N ASN A 72 -13.61 -7.15 10.46
CA ASN A 72 -14.96 -7.66 10.25
C ASN A 72 -15.14 -9.04 10.89
N THR A 73 -14.18 -9.94 10.70
CA THR A 73 -14.20 -11.30 11.27
C THR A 73 -14.23 -11.25 12.80
N LYS A 74 -13.37 -10.41 13.38
CA LYS A 74 -13.30 -10.24 14.83
C LYS A 74 -14.60 -9.66 15.40
N ARG A 75 -15.17 -8.63 14.74
CA ARG A 75 -16.44 -8.03 15.16
C ARG A 75 -17.59 -9.04 15.10
N THR A 76 -17.63 -9.88 14.07
CA THR A 76 -18.61 -10.96 13.97
C THR A 76 -18.48 -11.98 15.10
N ALA A 77 -17.25 -12.38 15.45
CA ALA A 77 -17.02 -13.29 16.58
C ALA A 77 -17.48 -12.68 17.91
N GLU A 78 -17.13 -11.41 18.18
CA GLU A 78 -17.54 -10.69 19.40
C GLU A 78 -19.09 -10.62 19.52
N LEU A 79 -19.79 -10.35 18.41
CA LEU A 79 -21.26 -10.31 18.40
C LEU A 79 -21.89 -11.69 18.59
N LEU A 80 -21.26 -12.74 18.08
CA LEU A 80 -21.75 -14.11 18.23
C LEU A 80 -21.60 -14.58 19.69
N ASP A 81 -20.48 -14.25 20.34
CA ASP A 81 -20.25 -14.57 21.74
C ASP A 81 -21.18 -13.78 22.68
N ALA A 82 -21.50 -12.53 22.34
CA ALA A 82 -22.48 -11.74 23.09
C ALA A 82 -23.93 -12.26 22.98
N GLN A 83 -24.24 -13.09 21.98
CA GLN A 83 -25.55 -13.72 21.78
C GLN A 83 -25.65 -15.13 22.37
N ARG A 84 -24.55 -15.69 22.90
CA ARG A 84 -24.59 -16.99 23.59
C ARG A 84 -25.30 -16.81 24.95
N PRO A 85 -26.34 -17.62 25.24
CA PRO A 85 -27.11 -17.53 26.49
C PRO A 85 -26.27 -17.89 27.72
#